data_AF-A0A9Q0PAE3-F1
#
_entry.id   AF-A0A9Q0PAE3-F1
#
_cell.length_a   1.000
_cell.length_b   1.000
_cell.length_c   1.000
_cell.angle_alpha   90.00
_cell.angle_beta   90.00
_cell.angle_gamma   90.00
#
_symmetry.space_group_name_H-M   'P 1'
#
loop_
_entity.id
_entity.type
_entity.pdbx_description
1 polymer ?
#
loop_
_entity_poly.entity_id
_entity_poly.type
_entity_poly.pdbx_seq_one_letter_code
_entity_poly.pdbx_strand_id
1 'polypeptide(L)'
;MSGKEMLQFGRVDEVNISGTCLVLEACLEFEIRRLVYLSTYNVVFGGKEIVSGNESLPYFPIEDHVDSYGRSKSIAEQLILRHNARPFKKNNGKCLFTCAIRPAAIYGPGEERHFPRIVSLAKLGLLPFKIGDSDVKTDWVYVDNLVLALILASMGLLDDVPSNERHPVAAGQPYFISDGSPVNTFEFLQPLLKSLDYDLPKASLSVPRALLLGRIFWAIYTVLHPWLNRWWFPQPLILPAEVYKVGVTHYFSFLKAKQELGYVPVVSPREGMAATISYWQERKRKTLDGPTIYARLFVVIGIASLFSAAYLPVDIAPVPLLRATSLFFFRSMRVVRTIFLLAMAAHIGEAVYAWHLAKRVDTENARAWFWQTLVFGIRSLRFLMKRSKS
;
A
#
# COMPACT_ATOMS: atom_id res chain seq x y z
N MET A 1 2.92 -4.40 6.52
CA MET A 1 3.91 -3.44 5.98
C MET A 1 4.03 -3.62 4.47
N SER A 2 4.31 -2.54 3.71
CA SER A 2 4.42 -2.56 2.25
C SER A 2 5.43 -1.52 1.74
N GLY A 3 6.04 -1.75 0.58
CA GLY A 3 6.87 -0.74 -0.09
C GLY A 3 8.21 -0.51 0.62
N LYS A 4 8.68 0.75 0.67
CA LYS A 4 10.03 1.09 1.16
C LYS A 4 10.31 0.65 2.61
N GLU A 5 9.27 0.61 3.45
CA GLU A 5 9.42 0.24 4.86
C GLU A 5 9.89 -1.22 5.01
N MET A 6 9.57 -2.07 4.02
CA MET A 6 10.06 -3.46 3.96
C MET A 6 11.58 -3.59 3.87
N LEU A 7 12.29 -2.50 3.56
CA LEU A 7 13.74 -2.48 3.48
C LEU A 7 14.42 -2.12 4.82
N GLN A 8 13.67 -1.72 5.85
CA GLN A 8 14.21 -1.22 7.13
C GLN A 8 14.24 -2.29 8.22
N PHE A 9 14.98 -3.38 8.01
CA PHE A 9 15.03 -4.54 8.91
C PHE A 9 15.27 -4.20 10.40
N GLY A 10 16.35 -3.49 10.72
CA GLY A 10 16.69 -3.17 12.13
C GLY A 10 15.62 -2.35 12.84
N ARG A 11 15.09 -1.32 12.17
CA ARG A 11 14.02 -0.48 12.72
C ARG A 11 12.73 -1.26 12.96
N VAL A 12 12.43 -2.25 12.12
CA VAL A 12 11.23 -3.09 12.27
C VAL A 12 11.33 -3.93 13.54
N ASP A 13 12.49 -4.53 13.81
CA ASP A 13 12.70 -5.32 15.03
C ASP A 13 12.67 -4.43 16.29
N GLU A 14 13.32 -3.26 16.26
CA GLU A 14 13.27 -2.29 17.37
C GLU A 14 11.83 -1.87 17.70
N VAL A 15 11.02 -1.56 16.69
CA VAL A 15 9.64 -1.10 16.91
C VAL A 15 8.73 -2.25 17.32
N ASN A 16 8.75 -3.36 16.60
CA ASN A 16 7.78 -4.42 16.79
C ASN A 16 8.15 -5.36 17.94
N ILE A 17 9.43 -5.69 18.12
CA ILE A 17 9.88 -6.63 19.16
C ILE A 17 10.21 -5.84 20.42
N SER A 18 11.18 -4.92 20.36
CA SER A 18 11.60 -4.18 21.56
C SER A 18 10.45 -3.30 22.09
N GLY A 19 9.69 -2.64 21.21
CA GLY A 19 8.48 -1.92 21.61
C GLY A 19 7.43 -2.81 22.29
N THR A 20 7.25 -4.05 21.85
CA THR A 20 6.34 -5.00 22.52
C THR A 20 6.86 -5.41 23.90
N CYS A 21 8.17 -5.65 24.04
CA CYS A 21 8.78 -5.92 25.34
C CYS A 21 8.55 -4.76 26.32
N LEU A 22 8.76 -3.52 25.89
CA LEU A 22 8.53 -2.33 26.72
C LEU A 22 7.07 -2.18 27.15
N VAL A 23 6.12 -2.46 26.26
CA VAL A 23 4.68 -2.46 26.61
C VAL A 23 4.36 -3.55 27.64
N LEU A 24 4.93 -4.75 27.49
CA LEU A 24 4.75 -5.84 28.45
C LEU A 24 5.34 -5.51 29.82
N GLU A 25 6.54 -4.93 29.85
CA GLU A 25 7.18 -4.46 31.09
C GLU A 25 6.33 -3.41 31.78
N ALA A 26 5.85 -2.40 31.04
CA ALA A 26 4.94 -1.38 31.57
C ALA A 26 3.64 -2.00 32.11
N CYS A 27 3.06 -2.98 31.39
CA CYS A 27 1.85 -3.67 31.88
C CYS A 27 2.09 -4.37 33.22
N LEU A 28 3.24 -5.01 33.40
CA LEU A 28 3.59 -5.68 34.65
C LEU A 28 3.94 -4.70 35.78
N GLU A 29 4.58 -3.58 35.47
CA GLU A 29 4.99 -2.55 36.44
C GLU A 29 3.80 -1.75 36.99
N PHE A 30 2.89 -1.37 36.09
CA PHE A 30 1.69 -0.57 36.40
C PHE A 30 0.43 -1.42 36.66
N GLU A 31 0.58 -2.75 36.77
CA GLU A 31 -0.51 -3.70 37.06
C GLU A 31 -1.68 -3.61 36.06
N ILE A 32 -1.38 -3.37 34.79
CA ILE A 32 -2.36 -3.38 33.71
C ILE A 32 -2.83 -4.82 33.49
N ARG A 33 -4.11 -5.07 33.76
CA ARG A 33 -4.69 -6.43 33.75
C ARG A 33 -4.92 -7.02 32.37
N ARG A 34 -5.06 -6.19 31.33
CA ARG A 34 -5.60 -6.60 30.04
C ARG A 34 -4.81 -5.98 28.90
N LEU A 35 -4.33 -6.80 27.99
CA LEU A 35 -3.58 -6.36 26.81
C LEU A 35 -4.08 -7.09 25.56
N VAL A 36 -4.71 -6.33 24.65
CA VAL A 36 -5.07 -6.80 23.32
C VAL A 36 -3.95 -6.42 22.36
N TYR A 37 -3.32 -7.41 21.73
CA TYR A 37 -2.26 -7.17 20.76
C TYR A 37 -2.79 -7.30 19.33
N LEU A 38 -2.69 -6.24 18.54
CA LEU A 38 -3.00 -6.28 17.11
C LEU A 38 -1.83 -6.92 16.36
N SER A 39 -1.99 -8.17 15.97
CA SER A 39 -1.06 -8.97 15.20
C SER A 39 -1.38 -8.93 13.70
N THR A 40 -1.18 -10.02 12.96
CA THR A 40 -1.41 -10.14 11.51
C THR A 40 -1.51 -11.60 11.10
N TYR A 41 -2.27 -11.91 10.04
CA TYR A 41 -2.25 -13.25 9.46
C TYR A 41 -0.87 -13.69 8.95
N ASN A 42 0.04 -12.74 8.67
CA ASN A 42 1.40 -13.06 8.21
C ASN A 42 2.20 -13.89 9.23
N VAL A 43 1.76 -14.02 10.49
CA VAL A 43 2.45 -14.85 11.48
C VAL A 43 2.36 -16.36 11.19
N VAL A 44 1.40 -16.78 10.36
CA VAL A 44 1.24 -18.18 9.90
C VAL A 44 1.41 -18.35 8.39
N PHE A 45 1.42 -17.25 7.63
CA PHE A 45 1.49 -17.27 6.17
C PHE A 45 2.86 -16.84 5.65
N GLY A 46 3.45 -17.67 4.78
CA GLY A 46 4.73 -17.39 4.12
C GLY A 46 4.77 -17.79 2.64
N GLY A 47 3.63 -17.73 1.95
CA GLY A 47 3.56 -18.00 0.49
C GLY A 47 3.18 -19.43 0.09
N LYS A 48 2.77 -20.26 1.04
CA LYS A 48 2.07 -21.53 0.78
C LYS A 48 0.56 -21.31 0.87
N GLU A 49 -0.19 -22.05 0.07
CA GLU A 49 -1.65 -21.95 0.04
C GLU A 49 -2.27 -22.30 1.41
N ILE A 50 -3.24 -21.50 1.84
CA ILE A 50 -4.03 -21.73 3.04
C ILE A 50 -5.51 -21.50 2.71
N VAL A 51 -6.32 -22.56 2.80
CA VAL A 51 -7.75 -22.51 2.51
C VAL A 51 -8.52 -22.65 3.82
N SER A 52 -9.23 -21.60 4.23
CA SER A 52 -10.02 -21.58 5.47
C SER A 52 -9.22 -21.96 6.73
N GLY A 53 -7.97 -21.48 6.83
CA GLY A 53 -7.09 -21.75 7.95
C GLY A 53 -7.64 -21.24 9.29
N ASN A 54 -7.31 -21.89 10.40
CA ASN A 54 -7.76 -21.48 11.73
C ASN A 54 -6.57 -21.33 12.70
N GLU A 55 -6.86 -21.02 13.96
CA GLU A 55 -5.87 -20.71 14.99
C GLU A 55 -4.94 -21.87 15.37
N SER A 56 -5.24 -23.12 14.95
CA SER A 56 -4.34 -24.27 15.19
C SER A 56 -3.15 -24.31 14.23
N LEU A 57 -3.15 -23.47 13.20
CA LEU A 57 -2.03 -23.34 12.29
C LEU A 57 -0.74 -22.98 13.04
N PRO A 58 0.37 -23.68 12.77
CA PRO A 58 1.64 -23.34 13.40
C PRO A 58 2.12 -21.98 12.92
N TYR A 59 2.92 -21.31 13.75
CA TYR A 59 3.67 -20.14 13.31
C TYR A 59 4.52 -20.51 12.10
N PHE A 60 4.56 -19.60 11.12
CA PHE A 60 5.48 -19.75 10.01
C PHE A 60 6.92 -19.68 10.54
N PRO A 61 7.85 -20.54 10.05
CA PRO A 61 9.21 -20.56 10.57
C PRO A 61 9.88 -19.19 10.47
N ILE A 62 10.50 -18.75 11.57
CA ILE A 62 11.10 -17.41 11.72
C ILE A 62 12.13 -17.13 10.62
N GLU A 63 12.93 -18.14 10.26
CA GLU A 63 14.00 -18.03 9.26
C GLU A 63 13.50 -18.04 7.81
N ASP A 64 12.28 -18.51 7.57
CA ASP A 64 11.72 -18.62 6.22
C ASP A 64 10.95 -17.35 5.81
N HIS A 65 10.71 -16.42 6.73
CA HIS A 65 9.96 -15.20 6.44
C HIS A 65 10.68 -14.34 5.39
N VAL A 66 9.95 -14.04 4.32
CA VAL A 66 10.43 -13.23 3.19
C VAL A 66 10.41 -11.73 3.52
N ASP A 67 9.63 -11.32 4.51
CA ASP A 67 9.59 -9.94 5.01
C ASP A 67 9.80 -9.85 6.52
N SER A 68 10.58 -8.83 6.93
CA SER A 68 10.89 -8.53 8.34
C SER A 68 9.68 -8.20 9.18
N TYR A 69 8.62 -7.67 8.58
CA TYR A 69 7.39 -7.34 9.29
C TYR A 69 6.69 -8.61 9.77
N GLY A 70 6.46 -9.59 8.89
CA GLY A 70 5.88 -10.88 9.27
C GLY A 70 6.69 -11.54 10.38
N ARG A 71 8.02 -11.64 10.20
CA ARG A 71 8.95 -12.20 11.19
C ARG A 71 8.83 -11.54 12.56
N SER A 72 8.98 -10.21 12.61
CA SER A 72 8.96 -9.46 13.87
C SER A 72 7.59 -9.52 14.56
N LYS A 73 6.49 -9.51 13.79
CA LYS A 73 5.14 -9.71 14.34
C LYS A 73 4.93 -11.12 14.88
N SER A 74 5.50 -12.16 14.27
CA SER A 74 5.47 -13.53 14.78
C SER A 74 6.15 -13.63 16.14
N ILE A 75 7.36 -13.05 16.28
CA ILE A 75 8.12 -13.05 17.53
C ILE A 75 7.34 -12.28 18.61
N ALA A 76 6.86 -11.08 18.28
CA ALA A 76 6.12 -10.24 19.22
C ALA A 76 4.79 -10.88 19.66
N GLU A 77 4.04 -11.53 18.77
CA GLU A 77 2.82 -12.27 19.14
C GLU A 77 3.14 -13.42 20.11
N GLN A 78 4.20 -14.19 19.84
CA GLN A 78 4.64 -15.26 20.74
C GLN A 78 5.03 -14.71 22.12
N LEU A 79 5.71 -13.56 22.18
CA LEU A 79 6.02 -12.89 23.44
C LEU A 79 4.75 -12.53 24.20
N ILE A 80 3.78 -11.87 23.54
CA ILE A 80 2.50 -11.49 24.14
C ILE A 80 1.77 -12.69 24.72
N LEU A 81 1.60 -13.76 23.94
CA LEU A 81 0.84 -14.94 24.38
C LEU A 81 1.56 -15.72 25.49
N ARG A 82 2.90 -15.76 25.49
CA ARG A 82 3.70 -16.33 26.60
C ARG A 82 3.59 -15.52 27.90
N HIS A 83 3.22 -14.24 27.83
CA HIS A 83 3.02 -13.39 29.02
C HIS A 83 1.58 -13.45 29.56
N ASN A 84 0.69 -14.21 28.93
CA ASN A 84 -0.65 -14.43 29.47
C ASN A 84 -0.58 -15.11 30.84
N ALA A 85 -1.46 -14.71 31.74
CA ALA A 85 -1.55 -15.16 33.13
C ALA A 85 -0.26 -14.91 33.96
N ARG A 86 0.61 -13.99 33.54
CA ARG A 86 1.81 -13.63 34.31
C ARG A 86 1.44 -12.79 35.55
N PRO A 87 1.85 -13.19 36.76
CA PRO A 87 1.47 -12.49 37.99
C PRO A 87 2.16 -11.13 38.11
N PHE A 88 1.49 -10.17 38.76
CA PHE A 88 2.09 -8.88 39.09
C PHE A 88 3.03 -8.99 40.28
N LYS A 89 4.08 -8.15 40.30
CA LYS A 89 5.10 -8.17 41.36
C LYS A 89 4.57 -7.67 42.70
N LYS A 90 3.60 -6.74 42.71
CA LYS A 90 3.14 -6.05 43.92
C LYS A 90 1.82 -6.59 44.47
N ASN A 91 1.08 -7.40 43.71
CA ASN A 91 -0.27 -7.83 44.07
C ASN A 91 -0.47 -9.34 43.84
N ASN A 92 -0.25 -10.13 44.91
CA ASN A 92 -0.43 -11.57 44.89
C ASN A 92 -1.89 -11.93 44.63
N GLY A 93 -2.17 -12.52 43.48
CA GLY A 93 -3.50 -13.00 43.08
C GLY A 93 -4.05 -12.34 41.81
N LYS A 94 -3.43 -11.28 41.30
CA LYS A 94 -3.77 -10.68 40.00
C LYS A 94 -2.67 -10.95 38.98
N CYS A 95 -3.08 -11.10 37.72
CA CYS A 95 -2.17 -11.36 36.61
C CYS A 95 -2.57 -10.57 35.36
N LEU A 96 -1.64 -10.52 34.41
CA LEU A 96 -1.84 -9.95 33.08
C LEU A 96 -2.53 -10.97 32.19
N PHE A 97 -3.70 -10.65 31.66
CA PHE A 97 -4.35 -11.40 30.58
C PHE A 97 -4.06 -10.76 29.23
N THR A 98 -3.67 -11.59 28.26
CA THR A 98 -3.33 -11.13 26.92
C THR A 98 -4.09 -11.92 25.85
N CYS A 99 -4.37 -11.28 24.72
CA CYS A 99 -4.86 -11.96 23.52
C CYS A 99 -4.27 -11.32 22.27
N ALA A 100 -4.33 -12.02 21.14
CA ALA A 100 -3.82 -11.53 19.86
C ALA A 100 -4.90 -11.52 18.77
N ILE A 101 -5.00 -10.42 18.03
CA ILE A 101 -5.90 -10.27 16.89
C ILE A 101 -5.10 -10.37 15.60
N ARG A 102 -5.40 -11.34 14.74
CA ARG A 102 -4.77 -11.57 13.43
C ARG A 102 -5.73 -11.10 12.32
N PRO A 103 -5.76 -9.79 12.00
CA PRO A 103 -6.63 -9.28 10.95
C PRO A 103 -6.17 -9.78 9.57
N ALA A 104 -7.13 -9.90 8.66
CA ALA A 104 -6.93 -9.97 7.21
C ALA A 104 -6.43 -8.64 6.63
N ALA A 105 -6.43 -8.48 5.30
CA ALA A 105 -6.05 -7.21 4.67
C ALA A 105 -7.07 -6.10 5.03
N ILE A 106 -6.60 -5.01 5.64
CA ILE A 106 -7.47 -3.98 6.21
C ILE A 106 -7.79 -2.95 5.14
N TYR A 107 -9.07 -2.64 4.91
CA TYR A 107 -9.48 -1.55 4.01
C TYR A 107 -10.51 -0.64 4.68
N GLY A 108 -10.64 0.57 4.15
CA GLY A 108 -11.59 1.55 4.66
C GLY A 108 -11.12 2.99 4.49
N PRO A 109 -11.99 3.97 4.82
CA PRO A 109 -11.57 5.35 5.01
C PRO A 109 -10.40 5.46 5.99
N GLY A 110 -9.41 6.31 5.67
CA GLY A 110 -8.24 6.51 6.52
C GLY A 110 -7.15 5.42 6.41
N GLU A 111 -7.29 4.42 5.55
CA GLU A 111 -6.20 3.48 5.29
C GLU A 111 -5.03 4.18 4.56
N GLU A 112 -3.86 4.22 5.20
CA GLU A 112 -2.71 5.00 4.74
C GLU A 112 -1.52 4.17 4.23
N ARG A 113 -1.62 2.84 4.18
CA ARG A 113 -0.51 1.96 3.79
C ARG A 113 -0.66 1.48 2.36
N HIS A 114 -1.56 0.56 2.09
CA HIS A 114 -1.57 -0.13 0.81
C HIS A 114 -2.39 0.57 -0.28
N PHE A 115 -3.52 1.24 0.05
CA PHE A 115 -4.35 1.91 -0.94
C PHE A 115 -3.68 3.16 -1.50
N PRO A 116 -3.01 4.02 -0.69
CA PRO A 116 -2.25 5.14 -1.26
C PRO A 116 -1.18 4.70 -2.24
N ARG A 117 -0.52 3.58 -1.95
CA ARG A 117 0.47 3.03 -2.88
C ARG A 117 -0.18 2.48 -4.15
N ILE A 118 -1.22 1.65 -4.03
CA ILE A 118 -1.92 1.07 -5.19
C ILE A 118 -2.46 2.20 -6.08
N VAL A 119 -3.13 3.19 -5.50
CA VAL A 119 -3.67 4.34 -6.22
C VAL A 119 -2.56 5.17 -6.87
N SER A 120 -1.43 5.39 -6.17
CA SER A 120 -0.27 6.09 -6.74
C SER A 120 0.33 5.34 -7.92
N LEU A 121 0.51 4.02 -7.82
CA LEU A 121 0.97 3.19 -8.93
C LEU A 121 -0.01 3.21 -10.10
N ALA A 122 -1.32 3.10 -9.82
CA ALA A 122 -2.37 3.16 -10.85
C ALA A 122 -2.33 4.49 -11.60
N LYS A 123 -2.27 5.60 -10.85
CA LYS A 123 -2.15 6.96 -11.39
C LYS A 123 -0.90 7.14 -12.26
N LEU A 124 0.23 6.56 -11.86
CA LEU A 124 1.48 6.61 -12.64
C LEU A 124 1.48 5.65 -13.84
N GLY A 125 0.48 4.79 -13.99
CA GLY A 125 0.46 3.73 -15.01
C GLY A 125 1.42 2.58 -14.72
N LEU A 126 1.79 2.40 -13.45
CA LEU A 126 2.76 1.42 -12.95
C LEU A 126 2.09 0.17 -12.33
N LEU A 127 0.87 -0.15 -12.77
CA LEU A 127 0.19 -1.42 -12.48
C LEU A 127 0.03 -2.27 -13.76
N PRO A 128 1.13 -2.79 -14.35
CA PRO A 128 1.08 -3.47 -15.64
C PRO A 128 0.46 -4.88 -15.59
N PHE A 129 0.55 -5.58 -14.45
CA PHE A 129 0.18 -6.99 -14.34
C PHE A 129 -0.78 -7.28 -13.18
N LYS A 130 -1.76 -8.16 -13.44
CA LYS A 130 -2.41 -8.99 -12.43
C LYS A 130 -1.47 -10.13 -12.07
N ILE A 131 -1.43 -10.54 -10.82
CA ILE A 131 -0.43 -11.50 -10.34
C ILE A 131 -1.12 -12.70 -9.72
N GLY A 132 -0.69 -13.88 -10.13
CA GLY A 132 -1.39 -15.12 -9.84
C GLY A 132 -2.60 -15.33 -10.75
N ASP A 133 -3.27 -16.46 -10.52
CA ASP A 133 -4.43 -16.89 -11.30
C ASP A 133 -5.71 -16.18 -10.82
N SER A 134 -6.77 -16.24 -11.63
CA SER A 134 -8.04 -15.54 -11.34
C SER A 134 -8.81 -16.14 -10.16
N ASP A 135 -8.57 -17.41 -9.84
CA ASP A 135 -9.19 -18.15 -8.75
C ASP A 135 -8.46 -17.97 -7.40
N VAL A 136 -7.32 -17.27 -7.37
CA VAL A 136 -6.62 -16.91 -6.14
C VAL A 136 -7.54 -16.05 -5.27
N LYS A 137 -7.73 -16.45 -4.01
CA LYS A 137 -8.59 -15.75 -3.04
C LYS A 137 -7.82 -15.27 -1.82
N THR A 138 -8.15 -14.05 -1.39
CA THR A 138 -7.62 -13.41 -0.19
C THR A 138 -8.76 -12.83 0.65
N ASP A 139 -8.55 -12.79 1.96
CA ASP A 139 -9.51 -12.16 2.88
C ASP A 139 -9.22 -10.67 3.09
N TRP A 140 -10.30 -9.93 3.33
CA TRP A 140 -10.30 -8.52 3.67
C TRP A 140 -11.12 -8.28 4.94
N VAL A 141 -10.78 -7.22 5.66
CA VAL A 141 -11.53 -6.75 6.82
C VAL A 141 -11.74 -5.24 6.74
N TYR A 142 -12.98 -4.80 6.87
CA TYR A 142 -13.28 -3.38 6.94
C TYR A 142 -12.77 -2.80 8.26
N VAL A 143 -12.24 -1.58 8.24
CA VAL A 143 -11.62 -0.95 9.41
C VAL A 143 -12.54 -0.92 10.64
N ASP A 144 -13.83 -0.61 10.47
CA ASP A 144 -14.76 -0.57 11.60
C ASP A 144 -15.08 -1.98 12.15
N ASN A 145 -15.10 -3.00 11.28
CA ASN A 145 -15.25 -4.40 11.72
C ASN A 145 -14.01 -4.84 12.52
N LEU A 146 -12.81 -4.41 12.13
CA LEU A 146 -11.60 -4.66 12.91
C LEU A 146 -11.64 -3.94 14.27
N VAL A 147 -12.09 -2.70 14.31
CA VAL A 147 -12.26 -1.95 15.58
C VAL A 147 -13.26 -2.67 16.49
N LEU A 148 -14.38 -3.15 15.94
CA LEU A 148 -15.33 -3.97 16.70
C LEU A 148 -14.65 -5.23 17.27
N ALA A 149 -13.87 -5.96 16.46
CA ALA A 149 -13.15 -7.14 16.94
C ALA A 149 -12.18 -6.82 18.08
N LEU A 150 -11.48 -5.68 18.02
CA LEU A 150 -10.58 -5.24 19.09
C LEU A 150 -11.34 -4.92 20.39
N ILE A 151 -12.51 -4.28 20.29
CA ILE A 151 -13.38 -4.00 21.44
C ILE A 151 -13.88 -5.32 22.04
N LEU A 152 -14.38 -6.23 21.22
CA LEU A 152 -14.87 -7.54 21.67
C LEU A 152 -13.77 -8.38 22.32
N ALA A 153 -12.55 -8.35 21.78
CA ALA A 153 -11.40 -9.01 22.39
C ALA A 153 -11.04 -8.39 23.75
N SER A 154 -11.11 -7.06 23.87
CA SER A 154 -10.92 -6.39 25.16
C SER A 154 -11.98 -6.78 26.19
N MET A 155 -13.24 -6.92 25.76
CA MET A 155 -14.33 -7.42 26.59
C MET A 155 -14.15 -8.89 26.96
N GLY A 156 -13.66 -9.73 26.04
CA GLY A 156 -13.35 -11.14 26.29
C GLY A 156 -12.20 -11.36 27.26
N LEU A 157 -11.42 -10.33 27.58
CA LEU A 157 -10.38 -10.33 28.62
C LEU A 157 -10.88 -9.86 30.00
N LEU A 158 -12.18 -9.55 30.16
CA LEU A 158 -12.74 -9.19 31.46
C LEU A 158 -12.71 -10.38 32.42
N ASP A 159 -12.16 -10.15 33.61
CA ASP A 159 -11.96 -11.12 34.69
C ASP A 159 -12.97 -10.95 35.84
N ASP A 160 -13.87 -9.96 35.72
CA ASP A 160 -14.88 -9.57 36.70
C ASP A 160 -16.31 -9.90 36.28
N VAL A 161 -16.48 -10.53 35.12
CA VAL A 161 -17.80 -11.03 34.67
C VAL A 161 -18.12 -12.30 35.45
N PRO A 162 -19.28 -12.39 36.14
CA PRO A 162 -19.70 -13.60 36.83
C PRO A 162 -19.97 -14.71 35.80
N SER A 163 -18.97 -15.52 35.53
CA SER A 163 -19.02 -16.71 34.68
C SER A 163 -18.53 -17.94 35.45
N ASN A 164 -18.90 -19.13 34.99
CA ASN A 164 -18.50 -20.40 35.61
C ASN A 164 -17.03 -20.76 35.36
N GLU A 165 -16.28 -19.98 34.57
CA GLU A 165 -14.91 -20.25 34.19
C GLU A 165 -13.93 -19.37 34.98
N ARG A 166 -12.81 -19.96 35.42
CA ARG A 166 -11.78 -19.27 36.23
C ARG A 166 -10.97 -18.23 35.43
N HIS A 167 -11.08 -18.20 34.10
CA HIS A 167 -10.28 -17.35 33.24
C HIS A 167 -11.11 -16.66 32.15
N PRO A 168 -10.75 -15.42 31.74
CA PRO A 168 -11.42 -14.76 30.63
C PRO A 168 -11.31 -15.57 29.34
N VAL A 169 -12.39 -15.64 28.55
CA VAL A 169 -12.46 -16.46 27.33
C VAL A 169 -11.35 -16.13 26.32
N ALA A 170 -10.96 -14.85 26.22
CA ALA A 170 -9.91 -14.41 25.30
C ALA A 170 -8.48 -14.65 25.80
N ALA A 171 -8.30 -15.02 27.07
CA ALA A 171 -6.98 -15.10 27.69
C ALA A 171 -6.09 -16.17 27.03
N GLY A 172 -4.92 -15.74 26.56
CA GLY A 172 -3.93 -16.57 25.88
C GLY A 172 -4.30 -16.97 24.46
N GLN A 173 -5.38 -16.40 23.91
CA GLN A 173 -5.91 -16.82 22.62
C GLN A 173 -5.50 -15.88 21.48
N PRO A 174 -5.09 -16.43 20.32
CA PRO A 174 -5.13 -15.71 19.05
C PRO A 174 -6.53 -15.83 18.42
N TYR A 175 -6.88 -14.87 17.56
CA TYR A 175 -8.12 -14.85 16.76
C TYR A 175 -7.89 -14.31 15.36
N PHE A 176 -8.31 -15.04 14.32
CA PHE A 176 -8.39 -14.49 12.97
C PHE A 176 -9.64 -13.63 12.78
N ILE A 177 -9.46 -12.45 12.19
CA ILE A 177 -10.55 -11.50 11.95
C ILE A 177 -10.62 -11.17 10.45
N SER A 178 -11.76 -11.45 9.83
CA SER A 178 -12.08 -11.11 8.44
C SER A 178 -13.57 -10.75 8.29
N ASP A 179 -13.95 -10.22 7.12
CA ASP A 179 -15.36 -9.99 6.75
C ASP A 179 -16.04 -11.28 6.23
N GLY A 180 -15.30 -12.39 6.12
CA GLY A 180 -15.85 -13.69 5.68
C GLY A 180 -16.18 -13.80 4.20
N SER A 181 -15.65 -12.91 3.35
CA SER A 181 -15.92 -12.86 1.92
C SER A 181 -14.63 -12.94 1.09
N PRO A 182 -13.96 -14.11 1.04
CA PRO A 182 -12.70 -14.28 0.32
C PRO A 182 -12.89 -14.05 -1.18
N VAL A 183 -12.07 -13.17 -1.75
CA VAL A 183 -12.19 -12.69 -3.14
C VAL A 183 -10.82 -12.47 -3.75
N ASN A 184 -10.72 -12.47 -5.07
CA ASN A 184 -9.48 -12.12 -5.74
C ASN A 184 -9.12 -10.65 -5.48
N THR A 185 -7.86 -10.37 -5.12
CA THR A 185 -7.39 -9.01 -4.80
C THR A 185 -7.65 -8.00 -5.94
N PHE A 186 -7.52 -8.41 -7.20
CA PHE A 186 -7.76 -7.50 -8.34
C PHE A 186 -9.25 -7.26 -8.59
N GLU A 187 -10.11 -8.25 -8.30
CA GLU A 187 -11.56 -8.08 -8.33
C GLU A 187 -12.04 -7.17 -7.20
N PHE A 188 -11.45 -7.33 -6.01
CA PHE A 188 -11.73 -6.47 -4.86
C PHE A 188 -11.35 -5.00 -5.12
N LEU A 189 -10.20 -4.75 -5.74
CA LEU A 189 -9.72 -3.40 -6.05
C LEU A 189 -10.38 -2.76 -7.28
N GLN A 190 -11.03 -3.56 -8.13
CA GLN A 190 -11.61 -3.09 -9.39
C GLN A 190 -12.64 -1.96 -9.23
N PRO A 191 -13.63 -2.04 -8.32
CA PRO A 191 -14.59 -0.96 -8.08
C PRO A 191 -13.89 0.36 -7.71
N LEU A 192 -12.89 0.30 -6.83
CA LEU A 192 -12.12 1.46 -6.40
C LEU A 192 -11.38 2.10 -7.58
N LEU A 193 -10.57 1.34 -8.31
CA LEU A 193 -9.77 1.90 -9.40
C LEU A 193 -10.64 2.47 -10.53
N LYS A 194 -11.73 1.78 -10.89
CA LYS A 194 -12.69 2.29 -11.88
C LYS A 194 -13.36 3.58 -11.42
N SER A 195 -13.77 3.68 -10.16
CA SER A 195 -14.39 4.90 -9.61
C SER A 195 -13.46 6.11 -9.58
N LEU A 196 -12.14 5.86 -9.65
CA LEU A 196 -11.09 6.87 -9.69
C LEU A 196 -10.54 7.08 -11.11
N ASP A 197 -11.21 6.59 -12.15
CA ASP A 197 -10.77 6.67 -13.55
C ASP A 197 -9.36 6.10 -13.82
N TYR A 198 -8.93 5.11 -13.06
CA TYR A 198 -7.64 4.45 -13.28
C TYR A 198 -7.82 3.10 -13.95
N ASP A 199 -6.88 2.77 -14.83
CA ASP A 199 -6.87 1.50 -15.54
C ASP A 199 -6.51 0.34 -14.60
N LEU A 200 -7.21 -0.78 -14.79
CA LEU A 200 -6.80 -2.06 -14.22
C LEU A 200 -5.69 -2.69 -15.08
N PRO A 201 -4.82 -3.51 -14.48
CA PRO A 201 -3.85 -4.27 -15.24
C PRO A 201 -4.55 -5.15 -16.29
N LYS A 202 -4.06 -5.09 -17.54
CA LYS A 202 -4.64 -5.85 -18.67
C LYS A 202 -3.93 -7.18 -18.91
N ALA A 203 -2.67 -7.29 -18.48
CA ALA A 203 -1.88 -8.50 -18.59
C ALA A 203 -1.84 -9.22 -17.24
N SER A 204 -1.55 -10.52 -17.26
CA SER A 204 -1.32 -11.33 -16.06
C SER A 204 0.12 -11.84 -16.03
N LEU A 205 0.65 -12.03 -14.84
CA LEU A 205 1.99 -12.54 -14.58
C LEU A 205 1.91 -13.67 -13.55
N SER A 206 2.44 -14.84 -13.91
CA SER A 206 2.46 -15.98 -12.99
C SER A 206 3.35 -15.71 -11.78
N VAL A 207 3.02 -16.32 -10.65
CA VAL A 207 3.74 -16.14 -9.36
C VAL A 207 5.25 -16.32 -9.49
N PRO A 208 5.80 -17.37 -10.15
CA PRO A 208 7.25 -17.54 -10.25
C PRO A 208 7.95 -16.40 -11.01
N ARG A 209 7.33 -15.91 -12.09
CA ARG A 209 7.87 -14.79 -12.88
C ARG A 209 7.78 -13.48 -12.10
N ALA A 210 6.68 -13.27 -11.38
CA ALA A 210 6.50 -12.12 -10.50
C ALA A 210 7.53 -12.12 -9.35
N LEU A 211 7.85 -13.28 -8.77
CA LEU A 211 8.89 -13.41 -7.74
C LEU A 211 10.28 -13.08 -8.28
N LEU A 212 10.63 -13.55 -9.48
CA LEU A 212 11.90 -13.21 -10.12
C LEU A 212 12.02 -11.69 -10.31
N LEU A 213 10.97 -11.06 -10.85
CA LEU A 213 10.93 -9.61 -11.03
C LEU A 213 11.00 -8.87 -9.69
N GLY A 214 10.29 -9.37 -8.67
CA GLY A 214 10.32 -8.80 -7.33
C GLY A 214 11.69 -8.86 -6.67
N ARG A 215 12.47 -9.93 -6.88
CA ARG A 215 13.86 -10.03 -6.41
C ARG A 215 14.79 -9.04 -7.09
N ILE A 216 14.63 -8.85 -8.41
CA ILE A 216 15.38 -7.83 -9.17
C ILE A 216 15.08 -6.44 -8.62
N PHE A 217 13.79 -6.11 -8.45
CA PHE A 217 13.39 -4.84 -7.87
C PHE A 217 13.89 -4.66 -6.44
N TRP A 218 13.82 -5.69 -5.60
CA TRP A 218 14.36 -5.64 -4.25
C TRP A 218 15.86 -5.30 -4.25
N ALA A 219 16.66 -5.93 -5.11
CA ALA A 219 18.09 -5.65 -5.24
C ALA A 219 18.33 -4.19 -5.69
N ILE A 220 17.62 -3.74 -6.72
CA ILE A 220 17.70 -2.36 -7.22
C ILE A 220 17.34 -1.36 -6.12
N TYR A 221 16.22 -1.56 -5.42
CA TYR A 221 15.75 -0.62 -4.41
C TYR A 221 16.58 -0.64 -3.12
N THR A 222 17.28 -1.73 -2.83
CA THR A 222 18.25 -1.78 -1.73
C THR A 222 19.43 -0.86 -2.04
N VAL A 223 19.97 -0.90 -3.26
CA VAL A 223 21.03 0.02 -3.70
C VAL A 223 20.53 1.46 -3.77
N LEU A 224 19.30 1.65 -4.27
CA LEU A 224 18.72 2.99 -4.43
C LEU A 224 18.07 3.55 -3.16
N HIS A 225 18.11 2.83 -2.04
CA HIS A 225 17.42 3.18 -0.80
C HIS A 225 17.63 4.64 -0.35
N PRO A 226 18.85 5.23 -0.40
CA PRO A 226 19.08 6.64 -0.02
C PRO A 226 18.28 7.65 -0.86
N TRP A 227 17.95 7.31 -2.12
CA TRP A 227 17.22 8.17 -3.05
C TRP A 227 15.71 7.88 -3.11
N LEU A 228 15.22 6.81 -2.48
CA LEU A 228 13.80 6.43 -2.46
C LEU A 228 12.89 7.45 -1.76
N ASN A 229 13.44 8.36 -0.96
CA ASN A 229 12.68 9.41 -0.28
C ASN A 229 12.48 10.67 -1.13
N ARG A 230 12.93 10.70 -2.40
CA ARG A 230 12.79 11.86 -3.28
C ARG A 230 11.46 11.84 -4.02
N TRP A 231 10.84 13.02 -4.15
CA TRP A 231 9.51 13.20 -4.74
C TRP A 231 9.37 12.71 -6.19
N TRP A 232 10.48 12.57 -6.92
CA TRP A 232 10.49 12.11 -8.32
C TRP A 232 10.69 10.60 -8.50
N PHE A 233 11.01 9.86 -7.43
CA PHE A 233 11.29 8.44 -7.53
C PHE A 233 10.08 7.62 -7.09
N PRO A 234 9.54 6.72 -7.93
CA PRO A 234 8.35 5.97 -7.57
C PRO A 234 8.64 5.05 -6.38
N GLN A 235 7.61 4.80 -5.57
CA GLN A 235 7.70 3.75 -4.55
C GLN A 235 8.09 2.42 -5.20
N PRO A 236 8.71 1.51 -4.43
CA PRO A 236 9.03 0.19 -4.93
C PRO A 236 7.84 -0.43 -5.67
N LEU A 237 8.11 -0.93 -6.87
CA LEU A 237 7.21 -1.85 -7.56
C LEU A 237 7.07 -3.15 -6.74
N ILE A 238 6.46 -4.19 -7.31
CA ILE A 238 6.11 -5.34 -6.49
C ILE A 238 7.34 -6.02 -5.87
N LEU A 239 7.29 -6.24 -4.55
CA LEU A 239 8.30 -6.96 -3.79
C LEU A 239 7.88 -8.42 -3.57
N PRO A 240 8.82 -9.35 -3.29
CA PRO A 240 8.51 -10.77 -3.17
C PRO A 240 7.38 -11.11 -2.18
N ALA A 241 7.33 -10.47 -1.01
CA ALA A 241 6.24 -10.72 -0.06
C ALA A 241 4.87 -10.25 -0.56
N GLU A 242 4.84 -9.22 -1.42
CA GLU A 242 3.60 -8.73 -2.02
C GLU A 242 3.11 -9.66 -3.10
N VAL A 243 4.03 -10.26 -3.87
CA VAL A 243 3.71 -11.31 -4.83
C VAL A 243 2.97 -12.46 -4.13
N TYR A 244 3.46 -12.93 -2.99
CA TYR A 244 2.77 -13.97 -2.22
C TYR A 244 1.39 -13.53 -1.71
N LYS A 245 1.28 -12.28 -1.21
CA LYS A 245 0.02 -11.73 -0.69
C LYS A 245 -1.06 -11.49 -1.74
N VAL A 246 -0.72 -11.42 -3.03
CA VAL A 246 -1.74 -11.24 -4.08
C VAL A 246 -1.89 -12.45 -4.99
N GLY A 247 -0.85 -13.28 -5.10
CA GLY A 247 -0.79 -14.38 -6.06
C GLY A 247 -0.94 -15.78 -5.48
N VAL A 248 -1.03 -15.93 -4.15
CA VAL A 248 -1.26 -17.23 -3.50
C VAL A 248 -2.52 -17.17 -2.66
N THR A 249 -3.38 -18.18 -2.77
CA THR A 249 -4.62 -18.28 -2.00
C THR A 249 -4.32 -18.36 -0.51
N HIS A 250 -4.87 -17.42 0.27
CA HIS A 250 -4.82 -17.47 1.72
C HIS A 250 -6.03 -16.75 2.31
N TYR A 251 -6.84 -17.49 3.03
CA TYR A 251 -7.96 -16.95 3.78
C TYR A 251 -8.21 -17.77 5.04
N PHE A 252 -8.77 -17.13 6.06
CA PHE A 252 -8.81 -17.66 7.42
C PHE A 252 -10.22 -17.63 7.99
N SER A 253 -10.54 -18.66 8.76
CA SER A 253 -11.80 -18.79 9.45
C SER A 253 -11.84 -17.86 10.66
N PHE A 254 -12.81 -16.95 10.70
CA PHE A 254 -13.11 -16.13 11.89
C PHE A 254 -14.08 -16.83 12.86
N LEU A 255 -14.37 -18.13 12.67
CA LEU A 255 -15.38 -18.86 13.45
C LEU A 255 -15.07 -18.88 14.95
N LYS A 256 -13.79 -18.98 15.34
CA LYS A 256 -13.38 -18.92 16.74
C LYS A 256 -13.73 -17.56 17.36
N ALA A 257 -13.41 -16.46 16.67
CA ALA A 257 -13.77 -15.12 17.11
C ALA A 257 -15.29 -14.94 17.22
N LYS A 258 -16.06 -15.53 16.29
CA LYS A 258 -17.52 -15.52 16.34
C LYS A 258 -18.06 -16.27 17.57
N GLN A 259 -17.52 -17.45 17.86
CA GLN A 259 -17.97 -18.32 18.96
C GLN A 259 -17.58 -17.78 20.34
N GLU A 260 -16.34 -17.34 20.49
CA GLU A 260 -15.77 -16.95 21.79
C GLU A 260 -15.96 -15.46 22.09
N LEU A 261 -15.87 -14.59 21.08
CA LEU A 261 -15.96 -13.13 21.26
C LEU A 261 -17.31 -12.54 20.79
N GLY A 262 -18.17 -13.35 20.15
CA GLY A 262 -19.39 -12.85 19.53
C GLY A 262 -19.15 -12.00 18.27
N TYR A 263 -17.96 -12.11 17.66
CA TYR A 263 -17.62 -11.30 16.48
C TYR A 263 -18.50 -11.65 15.26
N VAL A 264 -19.25 -10.66 14.80
CA VAL A 264 -19.98 -10.68 13.53
C VAL A 264 -19.69 -9.36 12.81
N PRO A 265 -19.20 -9.39 11.56
CA PRO A 265 -19.00 -8.17 10.77
C PRO A 265 -20.29 -7.35 10.69
N VAL A 266 -20.23 -6.09 11.11
CA VAL A 266 -21.40 -5.19 11.12
C VAL A 266 -21.53 -4.38 9.84
N VAL A 267 -20.42 -4.16 9.14
CA VAL A 267 -20.38 -3.52 7.82
C VAL A 267 -20.14 -4.59 6.76
N SER A 268 -20.99 -4.61 5.73
CA SER A 268 -20.81 -5.53 4.61
C SER A 268 -19.66 -5.08 3.70
N PRO A 269 -19.00 -6.01 2.96
CA PRO A 269 -17.96 -5.62 2.01
C PRO A 269 -18.38 -4.59 0.96
N ARG A 270 -19.66 -4.63 0.55
CA ARG A 270 -20.23 -3.67 -0.40
C ARG A 270 -20.32 -2.26 0.18
N GLU A 271 -20.82 -2.13 1.40
CA GLU A 271 -20.91 -0.85 2.11
C GLU A 271 -19.53 -0.29 2.43
N GLY A 272 -18.63 -1.13 2.94
CA GLY A 272 -17.25 -0.76 3.22
C GLY A 272 -16.52 -0.26 1.98
N MET A 273 -16.69 -0.94 0.83
CA MET A 273 -16.12 -0.50 -0.45
C MET A 273 -16.73 0.83 -0.92
N ALA A 274 -18.04 1.03 -0.77
CA ALA A 274 -18.70 2.29 -1.14
C ALA A 274 -18.19 3.49 -0.31
N ALA A 275 -18.03 3.30 1.01
CA ALA A 275 -17.43 4.30 1.89
C ALA A 275 -15.98 4.59 1.50
N THR A 276 -15.21 3.54 1.18
CA THR A 276 -13.82 3.67 0.74
C THR A 276 -13.69 4.43 -0.59
N ILE A 277 -14.55 4.14 -1.56
CA ILE A 277 -14.63 4.87 -2.84
C ILE A 277 -14.90 6.36 -2.59
N SER A 278 -15.89 6.67 -1.75
CA SER A 278 -16.25 8.06 -1.43
C SER A 278 -15.08 8.82 -0.80
N TYR A 279 -14.38 8.19 0.15
CA TYR A 279 -13.17 8.74 0.77
C TYR A 279 -12.07 9.01 -0.25
N TRP A 280 -11.80 8.07 -1.16
CA TRP A 280 -10.74 8.21 -2.16
C TRP A 280 -11.09 9.21 -3.27
N GLN A 281 -12.36 9.34 -3.66
CA GLN A 281 -12.80 10.36 -4.60
C GLN A 281 -12.61 11.77 -4.04
N GLU A 282 -12.95 11.98 -2.77
CA GLU A 282 -12.68 13.25 -2.07
C GLU A 282 -11.18 13.55 -2.01
N ARG A 283 -10.35 12.55 -1.70
CA ARG A 283 -8.89 12.70 -1.73
C ARG A 283 -8.35 12.98 -3.13
N LYS A 284 -8.94 12.39 -4.18
CA LYS A 284 -8.57 12.66 -5.58
C LYS A 284 -8.92 14.10 -5.98
N ARG A 285 -10.04 14.65 -5.52
CA ARG A 285 -10.43 16.05 -5.77
C ARG A 285 -9.38 17.04 -5.23
N LYS A 286 -8.90 16.80 -4.00
CA LYS A 286 -7.90 17.66 -3.33
C LYS A 286 -6.49 17.52 -3.88
N THR A 287 -6.19 16.42 -4.58
CA THR A 287 -4.85 16.16 -5.09
C THR A 287 -4.71 16.53 -6.57
N LEU A 288 -3.52 16.98 -6.95
CA LEU A 288 -3.18 17.27 -8.34
C LEU A 288 -3.10 15.97 -9.13
N ASP A 289 -3.99 15.77 -10.10
CA ASP A 289 -3.92 14.64 -11.04
C ASP A 289 -2.95 14.94 -12.19
N GLY A 290 -2.49 13.91 -12.91
CA GLY A 290 -1.53 14.15 -13.98
C GLY A 290 -1.18 12.94 -14.84
N PRO A 291 -0.33 13.15 -15.86
CA PRO A 291 0.01 12.11 -16.82
C PRO A 291 0.79 10.96 -16.18
N THR A 292 0.70 9.78 -16.80
CA THR A 292 1.47 8.58 -16.44
C THR A 292 2.97 8.84 -16.53
N ILE A 293 3.77 7.98 -15.88
CA ILE A 293 5.23 8.12 -15.92
C ILE A 293 5.79 8.04 -17.35
N TYR A 294 5.21 7.21 -18.20
CA TYR A 294 5.61 7.07 -19.60
C TYR A 294 5.36 8.36 -20.39
N ALA A 295 4.22 9.01 -20.18
CA ALA A 295 3.93 10.29 -20.82
C ALA A 295 4.85 11.41 -20.32
N ARG A 296 5.19 11.41 -19.02
CA ARG A 296 6.16 12.37 -18.46
C ARG A 296 7.54 12.19 -19.09
N LEU A 297 8.04 10.96 -19.11
CA LEU A 297 9.35 10.64 -19.71
C LEU A 297 9.38 10.98 -21.20
N PHE A 298 8.33 10.64 -21.94
CA PHE A 298 8.24 10.95 -23.37
C PHE A 298 8.37 12.46 -23.64
N VAL A 299 7.65 13.30 -22.88
CA VAL A 299 7.70 14.75 -23.07
C VAL A 299 9.06 15.32 -22.66
N VAL A 300 9.58 14.94 -21.49
CA VAL A 300 10.86 15.45 -20.98
C VAL A 300 12.03 15.04 -21.90
N ILE A 301 12.10 13.76 -22.27
CA ILE A 301 13.15 13.26 -23.17
C ILE A 301 13.00 13.90 -24.56
N GLY A 302 11.77 14.05 -25.07
CA GLY A 302 11.52 14.68 -26.36
C GLY A 302 12.00 16.13 -26.43
N ILE A 303 11.61 16.97 -25.45
CA ILE A 303 12.03 18.38 -25.39
C ILE A 303 13.53 18.49 -25.17
N ALA A 304 14.10 17.72 -24.25
CA ALA A 304 15.54 17.72 -24.01
C ALA A 304 16.33 17.28 -25.26
N SER A 305 15.83 16.30 -26.00
CA SER A 305 16.44 15.84 -27.26
C SER A 305 16.39 16.91 -28.34
N LEU A 306 15.25 17.59 -28.51
CA LEU A 306 15.11 18.71 -29.46
C LEU A 306 16.03 19.87 -29.09
N PHE A 307 16.09 20.26 -27.82
CA PHE A 307 17.01 21.30 -27.34
C PHE A 307 18.47 20.93 -27.63
N SER A 308 18.84 19.70 -27.29
CA SER A 308 20.20 19.20 -27.47
C SER A 308 20.60 19.19 -28.94
N ALA A 309 19.74 18.67 -29.82
CA ALA A 309 19.96 18.67 -31.26
C ALA A 309 20.10 20.10 -31.80
N ALA A 310 19.25 21.04 -31.35
CA ALA A 310 19.14 22.40 -31.86
C ALA A 310 20.27 23.36 -31.44
N TYR A 311 20.75 23.25 -30.20
CA TYR A 311 21.60 24.27 -29.56
C TYR A 311 22.90 23.75 -28.96
N LEU A 312 23.01 22.48 -28.58
CA LEU A 312 24.24 22.00 -27.95
C LEU A 312 25.37 21.75 -28.96
N PRO A 313 26.64 21.86 -28.56
CA PRO A 313 27.79 21.50 -29.40
C PRO A 313 27.79 20.01 -29.81
N VAL A 314 28.34 19.69 -30.99
CA VAL A 314 28.35 18.32 -31.56
C VAL A 314 29.34 17.42 -30.85
N ASP A 315 30.39 17.96 -30.27
CA ASP A 315 31.43 17.25 -29.53
C ASP A 315 30.91 16.57 -28.24
N ILE A 316 29.71 16.93 -27.77
CA ILE A 316 29.11 16.33 -26.57
C ILE A 316 28.26 15.11 -26.98
N ALA A 317 28.62 13.91 -26.52
CA ALA A 317 27.75 12.74 -26.68
C ALA A 317 26.49 12.87 -25.78
N PRO A 318 25.26 12.56 -26.27
CA PRO A 318 24.89 11.94 -27.55
C PRO A 318 24.39 12.93 -28.63
N VAL A 319 24.78 14.21 -28.59
CA VAL A 319 24.29 15.26 -29.49
C VAL A 319 24.45 14.95 -31.00
N PRO A 320 25.56 14.36 -31.50
CA PRO A 320 25.68 13.99 -32.91
C PRO A 320 24.53 13.11 -33.39
N LEU A 321 24.20 12.08 -32.61
CA LEU A 321 23.14 11.14 -32.94
C LEU A 321 21.78 11.83 -32.94
N LEU A 322 21.47 12.58 -31.87
CA LEU A 322 20.20 13.31 -31.77
C LEU A 322 20.02 14.31 -32.91
N ARG A 323 21.09 15.00 -33.32
CA ARG A 323 21.08 15.93 -34.45
C ARG A 323 20.90 15.21 -35.78
N ALA A 324 21.62 14.11 -36.01
CA ALA A 324 21.48 13.31 -37.23
C ALA A 324 20.05 12.77 -37.38
N THR A 325 19.48 12.21 -36.31
CA THR A 325 18.09 11.76 -36.27
C THR A 325 17.12 12.92 -36.53
N SER A 326 17.32 14.06 -35.88
CA SER A 326 16.46 15.24 -36.10
C SER A 326 16.53 15.74 -37.55
N LEU A 327 17.72 15.78 -38.16
CA LEU A 327 17.90 16.20 -39.55
C LEU A 327 17.36 15.18 -40.56
N PHE A 328 17.36 13.89 -40.23
CA PHE A 328 16.72 12.87 -41.05
C PHE A 328 15.22 13.16 -41.23
N PHE A 329 14.53 13.54 -40.15
CA PHE A 329 13.10 13.88 -40.20
C PHE A 329 12.82 15.31 -40.67
N PHE A 330 13.53 16.31 -40.12
CA PHE A 330 13.22 17.73 -40.30
C PHE A 330 14.04 18.42 -41.39
N ARG A 331 15.02 17.73 -41.98
CA ARG A 331 15.85 18.14 -43.12
C ARG A 331 16.71 19.40 -42.96
N SER A 332 16.46 20.25 -41.96
CA SER A 332 17.15 21.52 -41.76
C SER A 332 17.27 21.91 -40.29
N MET A 333 18.44 22.42 -39.89
CA MET A 333 18.68 22.94 -38.53
C MET A 333 17.79 24.15 -38.19
N ARG A 334 17.40 24.96 -39.18
CA ARG A 334 16.46 26.06 -38.98
C ARG A 334 15.08 25.52 -38.60
N VAL A 335 14.65 24.45 -39.25
CA VAL A 335 13.36 23.78 -38.94
C VAL A 335 13.41 23.17 -37.54
N VAL A 336 14.47 22.45 -37.17
CA VAL A 336 14.62 21.87 -35.81
C VAL A 336 14.53 22.94 -34.72
N ARG A 337 15.24 24.08 -34.88
CA ARG A 337 15.16 25.21 -33.94
C ARG A 337 13.78 25.83 -33.88
N THR A 338 13.14 26.02 -35.03
CA THR A 338 11.78 26.56 -35.10
C THR A 338 10.77 25.64 -34.39
N ILE A 339 10.86 24.33 -34.61
CA ILE A 339 10.01 23.33 -33.94
C ILE A 339 10.21 23.38 -32.43
N PHE A 340 11.45 23.44 -31.95
CA PHE A 340 11.71 23.57 -30.52
C PHE A 340 11.07 24.84 -29.94
N LEU A 341 11.26 26.00 -30.58
CA LEU A 341 10.68 27.27 -30.12
C LEU A 341 9.15 27.23 -30.12
N LEU A 342 8.53 26.66 -31.17
CA LEU A 342 7.08 26.47 -31.23
C LEU A 342 6.57 25.53 -30.13
N ALA A 343 7.29 24.44 -29.84
CA ALA A 343 6.94 23.53 -28.75
C ALA A 343 7.02 24.24 -27.38
N MET A 344 8.07 25.04 -27.13
CA MET A 344 8.19 25.82 -25.91
C MET A 344 7.08 26.88 -25.79
N ALA A 345 6.77 27.58 -26.88
CA ALA A 345 5.68 28.56 -26.90
C ALA A 345 4.32 27.91 -26.62
N ALA A 346 4.06 26.72 -27.18
CA ALA A 346 2.85 25.94 -26.91
C ALA A 346 2.76 25.56 -25.43
N HIS A 347 3.83 25.03 -24.83
CA HIS A 347 3.87 24.68 -23.41
C HIS A 347 3.59 25.89 -22.50
N ILE A 348 4.16 27.05 -22.82
CA ILE A 348 3.92 28.29 -22.07
C ILE A 348 2.45 28.71 -22.21
N GLY A 349 1.91 28.73 -23.44
CA GLY A 349 0.51 29.07 -23.69
C GLY A 349 -0.46 28.14 -22.97
N GLU A 350 -0.21 26.83 -23.01
CA GLU A 350 -0.98 25.81 -22.30
C GLU A 350 -0.89 25.98 -20.78
N ALA A 351 0.28 26.31 -20.24
CA ALA A 351 0.46 26.57 -18.81
C ALA A 351 -0.33 27.81 -18.35
N VAL A 352 -0.25 28.90 -19.11
CA VAL A 352 -1.02 30.12 -18.84
C VAL A 352 -2.51 29.83 -18.91
N TYR A 353 -2.98 29.08 -19.90
CA TYR A 353 -4.38 28.65 -19.96
C TYR A 353 -4.77 27.79 -18.75
N ALA A 354 -3.94 26.81 -18.38
CA ALA A 354 -4.16 25.95 -17.23
C ALA A 354 -4.27 26.74 -15.93
N TRP A 355 -3.43 27.76 -15.74
CA TRP A 355 -3.49 28.65 -14.57
C TRP A 355 -4.83 29.37 -14.45
N HIS A 356 -5.32 29.96 -15.55
CA HIS A 356 -6.59 30.68 -15.57
C HIS A 356 -7.78 29.75 -15.36
N LEU A 357 -7.76 28.56 -15.96
CA LEU A 357 -8.80 27.55 -15.78
C LEU A 357 -8.80 27.01 -14.35
N ALA A 358 -7.63 26.68 -13.80
CA ALA A 358 -7.50 26.14 -12.44
C ALA A 358 -7.94 27.15 -11.38
N LYS A 359 -7.72 28.45 -11.57
CA LYS A 359 -8.29 29.48 -10.66
C LYS A 359 -9.81 29.46 -10.54
N ARG A 360 -10.53 28.83 -11.47
CA ARG A 360 -11.99 28.71 -11.42
C ARG A 360 -12.46 27.34 -10.92
N VAL A 361 -11.67 26.29 -11.16
CA VAL A 361 -12.08 24.89 -10.98
C VAL A 361 -11.33 24.19 -9.84
N ASP A 362 -10.11 24.62 -9.52
CA ASP A 362 -9.21 24.01 -8.56
C ASP A 362 -8.24 25.06 -8.01
N THR A 363 -8.79 25.98 -7.23
CA THR A 363 -8.07 27.17 -6.72
C THR A 363 -6.86 26.78 -5.87
N GLU A 364 -6.98 25.72 -5.08
CA GLU A 364 -5.93 25.23 -4.19
C GLU A 364 -4.69 24.77 -4.96
N ASN A 365 -4.88 24.10 -6.11
CA ASN A 365 -3.78 23.55 -6.90
C ASN A 365 -3.42 24.39 -8.13
N ALA A 366 -3.94 25.61 -8.28
CA ALA A 366 -3.73 26.41 -9.49
C ALA A 366 -2.25 26.55 -9.88
N ARG A 367 -1.36 26.76 -8.89
CA ARG A 367 0.09 26.91 -9.13
C ARG A 367 0.71 25.60 -9.62
N ALA A 368 0.27 24.50 -9.02
CA ALA A 368 0.75 23.18 -9.38
C ALA A 368 0.28 22.80 -10.80
N TRP A 369 -0.95 23.16 -11.19
CA TRP A 369 -1.43 22.99 -12.56
C TRP A 369 -0.63 23.79 -13.59
N PHE A 370 -0.26 25.04 -13.27
CA PHE A 370 0.61 25.84 -14.13
C PHE A 370 1.95 25.14 -14.36
N TRP A 371 2.68 24.81 -13.29
CA TRP A 371 4.02 24.21 -13.40
C TRP A 371 3.98 22.82 -14.04
N GLN A 372 3.02 21.98 -13.67
CA GLN A 372 2.85 20.66 -14.28
C GLN A 372 2.55 20.77 -15.78
N THR A 373 1.73 21.74 -16.19
CA THR A 373 1.39 21.97 -17.60
C THR A 373 2.52 22.63 -18.37
N LEU A 374 3.33 23.48 -17.74
CA LEU A 374 4.52 24.03 -18.36
C LEU A 374 5.51 22.91 -18.73
N VAL A 375 5.67 21.91 -17.87
CA VAL A 375 6.58 20.79 -18.10
C VAL A 375 5.98 19.75 -19.06
N PHE A 376 4.72 19.38 -18.90
CA PHE A 376 4.12 18.25 -19.62
C PHE A 376 3.12 18.63 -20.72
N GLY A 377 2.90 19.94 -20.93
CA GLY A 377 2.02 20.49 -21.94
C GLY A 377 0.61 19.92 -21.91
N ILE A 378 0.05 19.70 -23.09
CA ILE A 378 -1.31 19.17 -23.31
C ILE A 378 -1.58 17.86 -22.56
N ARG A 379 -0.55 17.04 -22.28
CA ARG A 379 -0.68 15.78 -21.54
C ARG A 379 -1.09 16.02 -20.08
N SER A 380 -0.69 17.15 -19.49
CA SER A 380 -1.19 17.62 -18.19
C SER A 380 -2.54 18.33 -18.34
N LEU A 381 -2.65 19.26 -19.29
CA LEU A 381 -3.85 20.11 -19.44
C LEU A 381 -5.14 19.30 -19.63
N ARG A 382 -5.09 18.17 -20.33
CA ARG A 382 -6.25 17.27 -20.52
C ARG A 382 -6.89 16.81 -19.20
N PHE A 383 -6.11 16.63 -18.13
CA PHE A 383 -6.64 16.24 -16.83
C PHE A 383 -7.42 17.39 -16.17
N LEU A 384 -6.89 18.61 -16.23
CA LEU A 384 -7.59 19.80 -15.74
C LEU A 384 -8.88 20.06 -16.54
N MET A 385 -8.83 19.90 -17.87
CA MET A 385 -10.02 20.01 -18.73
C MET A 385 -11.08 18.94 -18.43
N LYS A 386 -10.67 17.73 -18.01
CA LYS A 386 -11.61 16.70 -17.56
C LYS A 386 -12.25 17.13 -16.24
N ARG A 387 -11.44 17.63 -15.30
CA ARG A 387 -11.89 18.15 -13.99
C ARG A 387 -12.84 19.35 -14.12
N SER A 388 -12.72 20.17 -15.15
CA SER A 388 -13.66 21.29 -15.38
C SER A 388 -15.03 20.88 -15.92
N LYS A 389 -15.20 19.61 -16.32
CA LYS A 389 -16.45 19.07 -16.87
C LYS A 389 -17.21 18.19 -15.87
N SER A 390 -16.53 17.75 -14.81
CA SER A 390 -17.09 17.02 -13.67
C SER A 390 -17.58 17.99 -12.62
#